data_AF-A0AAW0N9F7-F1
#
_entry.id   AF-A0AAW0N9F7-F1
#
_cell.length_a   1.000
_cell.length_b   1.000
_cell.length_c   1.000
_cell.angle_alpha   90.00
_cell.angle_beta   90.00
_cell.angle_gamma   90.00
#
_symmetry.space_group_name_H-M   'P 1'
#
loop_
_entity.id
_entity.type
_entity.pdbx_description
1 polymer ?
#
loop_
_entity_poly.entity_id
_entity_poly.type
_entity_poly.pdbx_seq_one_letter_code
_entity_poly.pdbx_strand_id
1 'polypeptide(L)'
;MAQSSVDPAALSCSVCLEELKEPVTIPCGHSYCSSCINSHWDTEETERKVYSCPQCRRSSSLRPVPGKNFMLAGLVEELKKSGLTAPPADHCYAAPGDVSCDVCTGRKLKALRSCLQCVASYCEKHLQPHHDAAALQRHQLVAPSHHLQENLCSEHNEVKKMFCRTDGQLLEGPEAGTAAGQEEPAAPEPPAQETDLHRLQQETRDISRSAQRAVQHSGDSFRGMVALLEKRRSEVEQQIRSQEQIQLSQVQKLQDQLQQEVSELKRNISELDTLSLSPDHNQFILRCPSLATDTQGKETRIQTGPKKDFEEVSRAVSALRDKLKFVIKEPIDKVLDEVSPEPSCREDFLRYAQDISMDLNTADTDLTLCDGNRKVQM
;
A
#
# COMPACT_ATOMS: atom_id res chain seq x y z
N MET A 1 28.39 -8.28 -2.54
CA MET A 1 27.20 -8.82 -1.86
C MET A 1 26.80 -7.82 -0.78
N ALA A 2 25.61 -7.24 -0.88
CA ALA A 2 25.14 -6.23 0.08
C ALA A 2 24.70 -6.96 1.37
N GLN A 3 25.37 -6.67 2.49
CA GLN A 3 24.85 -7.02 3.81
C GLN A 3 23.74 -6.03 4.13
N SER A 4 22.49 -6.40 3.87
CA SER A 4 21.33 -5.67 4.37
C SER A 4 21.20 -5.96 5.87
N SER A 5 21.58 -5.00 6.71
CA SER A 5 21.27 -5.05 8.15
C SER A 5 19.76 -4.98 8.31
N VAL A 6 19.13 -6.10 8.71
CA VAL A 6 17.71 -6.15 9.05
C VAL A 6 17.52 -5.37 10.35
N ASP A 7 16.66 -4.35 10.34
CA ASP A 7 16.35 -3.55 11.52
C ASP A 7 15.67 -4.44 12.60
N PRO A 8 16.26 -4.61 13.80
CA PRO A 8 15.67 -5.41 14.87
C PRO A 8 14.27 -4.94 15.28
N ALA A 9 13.94 -3.66 15.10
CA ALA A 9 12.62 -3.12 15.41
C ALA A 9 11.54 -3.68 14.46
N ALA A 10 11.89 -4.04 13.23
CA ALA A 10 10.97 -4.55 12.21
C ALA A 10 10.51 -6.00 12.48
N LEU A 11 11.14 -6.73 13.41
CA LEU A 11 10.82 -8.11 13.77
C LEU A 11 10.21 -8.25 15.18
N SER A 12 9.70 -7.15 15.74
CA SER A 12 9.07 -7.11 17.05
C SER A 12 7.54 -7.29 16.98
N CYS A 13 6.97 -7.99 17.96
CA CYS A 13 5.54 -8.14 18.12
C CYS A 13 4.95 -6.92 18.82
N SER A 14 3.97 -6.23 18.22
CA SER A 14 3.39 -5.03 18.82
C SER A 14 2.45 -5.28 20.01
N VAL A 15 2.27 -6.54 20.45
CA VAL A 15 1.43 -6.91 21.60
C VAL A 15 2.30 -7.15 22.84
N CYS A 16 3.31 -8.03 22.75
CA CYS A 16 4.23 -8.28 23.85
C CYS A 16 5.50 -7.39 23.82
N LEU A 17 5.72 -6.64 22.73
CA LEU A 17 6.91 -5.81 22.48
C LEU A 17 8.24 -6.59 22.46
N GLU A 18 8.16 -7.92 22.41
CA GLU A 18 9.31 -8.82 22.24
C GLU A 18 9.46 -9.27 20.78
N GLU A 19 10.57 -9.91 20.46
CA GLU A 19 10.79 -10.58 19.18
C GLU A 19 9.67 -11.60 18.86
N LEU A 20 9.30 -11.69 17.58
CA LEU A 20 8.22 -12.56 17.12
C LEU A 20 8.49 -14.06 17.36
N LYS A 21 7.77 -14.66 18.31
CA LYS A 21 7.76 -16.11 18.57
C LYS A 21 6.63 -16.77 17.77
N GLU A 22 7.00 -17.67 16.85
CA GLU A 22 6.07 -18.30 15.90
C GLU A 22 5.18 -17.25 15.19
N PRO A 23 5.77 -16.39 14.33
CA PRO A 23 5.05 -15.30 13.70
C PRO A 23 3.88 -15.81 12.85
N VAL A 24 2.71 -15.24 13.09
CA VAL A 24 1.50 -15.45 12.29
C VAL A 24 1.01 -14.13 11.73
N THR A 25 0.51 -14.16 10.49
CA THR A 25 -0.03 -13.01 9.79
C THR A 25 -1.55 -13.13 9.70
N ILE A 26 -2.26 -12.05 10.04
CA ILE A 26 -3.73 -11.97 9.93
C ILE A 26 -4.14 -11.27 8.62
N PRO A 27 -5.41 -11.35 8.15
CA PRO A 27 -5.82 -10.88 6.82
C PRO A 27 -5.55 -9.40 6.50
N CYS A 28 -5.31 -8.56 7.51
CA CYS A 28 -4.93 -7.17 7.30
C CYS A 28 -3.42 -6.97 7.04
N GLY A 29 -2.62 -8.03 7.01
CA GLY A 29 -1.18 -8.01 6.72
C GLY A 29 -0.27 -7.81 7.94
N HIS A 30 -0.82 -7.56 9.13
CA HIS A 30 -0.03 -7.43 10.35
C HIS A 30 0.36 -8.79 10.93
N SER A 31 1.53 -8.86 11.56
CA SER A 31 2.08 -10.10 12.10
C SER A 31 2.36 -10.00 13.61
N TYR A 32 2.08 -11.09 14.32
CA TYR A 32 2.19 -11.19 15.78
C TYR A 32 2.73 -12.55 16.19
N CYS A 33 3.14 -12.70 17.45
CA CYS A 33 3.34 -14.04 18.02
C CYS A 33 2.00 -14.79 18.01
N SER A 34 2.04 -16.08 17.67
CA SER A 34 0.86 -16.95 17.66
C SER A 34 0.05 -16.88 18.97
N SER A 35 0.74 -16.91 20.11
CA SER A 35 0.12 -16.81 21.44
C SER A 35 -0.49 -15.44 21.73
N CYS A 36 0.15 -14.36 21.28
CA CYS A 36 -0.26 -12.98 21.58
C CYS A 36 -1.58 -12.62 20.88
N ILE A 37 -1.72 -12.96 19.59
CA ILE A 37 -2.95 -12.65 18.86
C ILE A 37 -4.11 -13.53 19.32
N ASN A 38 -3.85 -14.80 19.66
CA ASN A 38 -4.88 -15.66 20.22
C ASN A 38 -5.33 -15.16 21.59
N SER A 39 -4.40 -14.81 22.49
CA SER A 39 -4.74 -14.24 23.80
C SER A 39 -5.55 -12.94 23.68
N HIS A 40 -5.21 -12.07 22.73
CA HIS A 40 -5.98 -10.84 22.45
C HIS A 40 -7.41 -11.13 21.99
N TRP A 41 -7.65 -12.22 21.28
CA TRP A 41 -8.99 -12.67 20.88
C TRP A 41 -9.71 -13.52 21.94
N ASP A 42 -8.95 -14.14 22.83
CA ASP A 42 -9.43 -15.06 23.88
C ASP A 42 -9.63 -14.35 25.23
N THR A 43 -9.33 -13.05 25.34
CA THR A 43 -9.62 -12.27 26.54
C THR A 43 -11.15 -12.18 26.71
N GLU A 44 -11.64 -12.76 27.79
CA GLU A 44 -12.97 -13.35 27.95
C GLU A 44 -14.15 -12.43 27.59
N GLU A 45 -15.10 -13.00 26.83
CA GLU A 45 -16.50 -12.56 26.70
C GLU A 45 -16.75 -11.06 26.47
N THR A 46 -16.10 -10.45 25.48
CA THR A 46 -16.69 -9.22 24.92
C THR A 46 -18.00 -9.62 24.22
N GLU A 47 -19.12 -9.10 24.73
CA GLU A 47 -20.52 -9.32 24.36
C GLU A 47 -20.86 -9.11 22.86
N ARG A 48 -19.86 -8.92 22.00
CA ARG A 48 -19.91 -8.84 20.55
C ARG A 48 -18.75 -9.66 20.01
N LYS A 49 -19.04 -10.80 19.38
CA LYS A 49 -18.09 -11.70 18.67
C LYS A 49 -17.35 -10.99 17.54
N VAL A 50 -16.50 -10.02 17.86
CA VAL A 50 -15.83 -9.15 16.90
C VAL A 50 -14.34 -9.21 17.18
N TYR A 51 -13.62 -9.90 16.30
CA TYR A 51 -12.19 -10.09 16.35
C TYR A 51 -11.51 -8.93 15.64
N SER A 52 -10.66 -8.19 16.34
CA SER A 52 -9.98 -7.01 15.79
C SER A 52 -8.47 -7.16 15.75
N CYS A 53 -7.85 -6.48 14.79
CA CYS A 53 -6.41 -6.31 14.73
C CYS A 53 -5.95 -5.28 15.78
N PRO A 54 -4.95 -5.60 16.64
CA PRO A 54 -4.40 -4.66 17.63
C PRO A 54 -3.84 -3.37 17.04
N GLN A 55 -3.28 -3.40 15.83
CA GLN A 55 -2.63 -2.23 15.21
C GLN A 55 -3.59 -1.37 14.39
N CYS A 56 -4.34 -1.97 13.46
CA CYS A 56 -5.18 -1.22 12.52
C CYS A 56 -6.68 -1.24 12.85
N ARG A 57 -7.08 -1.95 13.92
CA ARG A 57 -8.46 -2.06 14.41
C ARG A 57 -9.48 -2.61 13.40
N ARG A 58 -9.01 -3.16 12.26
CA ARG A 58 -9.88 -3.86 11.31
C ARG A 58 -10.52 -5.05 12.01
N SER A 59 -11.85 -5.09 11.99
CA SER A 59 -12.68 -6.06 12.69
C SER A 59 -13.23 -7.13 11.74
N SER A 60 -13.52 -8.31 12.31
CA SER A 60 -14.17 -9.44 11.65
C SER A 60 -15.20 -10.06 12.59
N SER A 61 -16.35 -10.46 12.05
CA SER A 61 -17.38 -11.20 12.77
C SER A 61 -17.06 -12.69 12.94
N LEU A 62 -16.11 -13.20 12.15
CA LEU A 62 -15.60 -14.57 12.24
C LEU A 62 -14.16 -14.55 12.72
N ARG A 63 -13.77 -15.54 13.54
CA ARG A 63 -12.40 -15.67 14.05
C ARG A 63 -11.46 -15.88 12.85
N PRO A 64 -10.54 -14.93 12.56
CA PRO A 64 -9.59 -15.10 11.48
C PRO A 64 -8.66 -16.26 11.82
N VAL A 65 -8.32 -17.09 10.83
CA VAL A 65 -7.28 -18.11 10.97
C VAL A 65 -5.94 -17.45 10.64
N PRO A 66 -5.02 -17.26 11.61
CA PRO A 66 -3.72 -16.68 11.34
C PRO A 66 -2.88 -17.63 10.49
N GLY A 67 -2.30 -17.14 9.40
CA GLY A 67 -1.38 -17.91 8.57
C GLY A 67 0.02 -17.88 9.16
N LYS A 68 0.70 -19.03 9.30
CA LYS A 68 2.10 -19.09 9.73
C LYS A 68 2.99 -18.36 8.71
N ASN A 69 3.83 -17.44 9.20
CA ASN A 69 4.73 -16.68 8.34
C ASN A 69 6.15 -17.26 8.43
N PHE A 70 6.46 -18.20 7.53
CA PHE A 70 7.75 -18.88 7.49
C PHE A 70 8.93 -17.93 7.18
N MET A 71 8.67 -16.85 6.43
CA MET A 71 9.68 -15.84 6.09
C MET A 71 10.11 -15.04 7.32
N LEU A 72 9.15 -14.54 8.10
CA LEU A 72 9.43 -13.83 9.36
C LEU A 72 10.07 -14.76 10.39
N ALA A 73 9.64 -16.03 10.45
CA ALA A 73 10.27 -17.03 11.31
C ALA A 73 11.75 -17.25 10.93
N GLY A 74 12.05 -17.35 9.63
CA GLY A 74 13.43 -17.47 9.14
C GLY A 74 14.29 -16.26 9.49
N LEU A 75 13.77 -15.04 9.30
CA LEU A 75 14.49 -13.80 9.60
C LEU A 75 14.74 -13.61 11.10
N VAL A 76 13.78 -13.99 11.95
CA VAL A 76 13.94 -13.98 13.41
C VAL A 76 15.03 -14.97 13.83
N GLU A 77 15.07 -16.16 13.25
CA GLU A 77 16.12 -17.14 13.55
C GLU A 77 17.50 -16.70 13.04
N GLU A 78 17.57 -16.02 11.90
CA GLU A 78 18.82 -15.39 11.44
C GLU A 78 19.27 -14.26 12.38
N LEU A 79 18.34 -13.45 12.88
CA LEU A 79 18.65 -12.42 13.86
C LEU A 79 19.16 -13.02 15.18
N LYS A 80 18.56 -14.10 15.69
CA LYS A 80 19.06 -14.84 16.86
C LYS A 80 20.46 -15.40 16.66
N LYS A 81 20.74 -15.95 15.47
CA LYS A 81 22.09 -16.44 15.10
C LYS A 81 23.11 -15.31 15.02
N SER A 82 22.67 -14.09 14.68
CA SER A 82 23.51 -12.89 14.72
C SER A 82 23.62 -12.25 16.12
N GLY A 83 22.66 -12.51 17.01
CA GLY A 83 22.47 -11.80 18.29
C GLY A 83 22.85 -12.55 19.57
N LEU A 84 23.09 -13.87 19.55
CA LEU A 84 23.52 -14.62 20.74
C LEU A 84 24.63 -15.62 20.41
N THR A 85 25.88 -15.21 20.62
CA THR A 85 26.69 -15.69 21.75
C THR A 85 28.06 -15.02 21.76
N ALA A 86 28.29 -14.20 22.80
CA ALA A 86 29.61 -14.05 23.39
C ALA A 86 30.12 -15.45 23.79
N PRO A 87 31.33 -15.89 23.39
CA PRO A 87 31.82 -17.21 23.76
C PRO A 87 32.18 -17.26 25.26
N PRO A 88 32.01 -18.41 25.91
CA PRO A 88 32.66 -18.71 27.19
C PRO A 88 34.18 -18.49 27.06
N ALA A 89 34.81 -18.13 28.17
CA ALA A 89 36.21 -17.68 28.27
C ALA A 89 37.29 -18.73 27.92
N ASP A 90 37.02 -19.70 27.04
CA ASP A 90 37.92 -20.84 26.77
C ASP A 90 38.18 -21.12 25.27
N HIS A 91 37.79 -20.22 24.36
CA HIS A 91 38.06 -20.38 22.91
C HIS A 91 38.88 -19.24 22.28
N CYS A 92 39.53 -18.40 23.08
CA CYS A 92 40.25 -17.25 22.55
C CYS A 92 41.69 -17.55 22.10
N TYR A 93 42.23 -18.74 22.37
CA TYR A 93 43.61 -19.09 22.00
C TYR A 93 43.68 -19.74 20.62
N ALA A 94 44.73 -19.41 19.85
CA ALA A 94 44.96 -20.02 18.55
C ALA A 94 45.29 -21.53 18.72
N ALA A 95 44.49 -22.41 18.12
CA ALA A 95 44.77 -23.84 18.05
C ALA A 95 45.76 -24.13 16.90
N PRO A 96 46.37 -25.34 16.83
CA PRO A 96 47.22 -25.72 15.70
C PRO A 96 46.43 -25.62 14.37
N GLY A 97 46.86 -24.72 13.49
CA GLY A 97 46.18 -24.40 12.22
C GLY A 97 45.50 -23.04 12.18
N ASP A 98 45.17 -22.43 13.33
CA ASP A 98 44.62 -21.09 13.40
C ASP A 98 45.71 -20.02 13.18
N VAL A 99 45.34 -18.92 12.52
CA VAL A 99 46.20 -17.73 12.43
C VAL A 99 46.18 -17.01 13.77
N SER A 100 47.36 -16.80 14.34
CA SER A 100 47.53 -16.20 15.67
C SER A 100 47.67 -14.67 15.59
N CYS A 101 47.25 -13.95 16.63
CA CYS A 101 47.48 -12.51 16.74
C CYS A 101 48.96 -12.18 16.97
N ASP A 102 49.50 -11.25 16.19
CA ASP A 102 50.93 -10.89 16.19
C ASP A 102 51.32 -9.92 17.31
N VAL A 103 50.35 -9.21 17.88
CA VAL A 103 50.58 -8.17 18.92
C VAL A 103 50.50 -8.74 20.33
N CYS A 104 49.86 -9.90 20.52
CA CYS A 104 49.72 -10.52 21.85
C CYS A 104 51.09 -10.86 22.47
N THR A 105 51.39 -10.25 23.62
CA THR A 105 52.56 -10.58 24.43
C THR A 105 52.25 -11.77 25.34
N GLY A 106 52.55 -12.99 24.87
CA GLY A 106 52.33 -14.24 25.62
C GLY A 106 51.60 -15.31 24.79
N ARG A 107 50.62 -16.02 25.39
CA ARG A 107 49.82 -17.02 24.68
C ARG A 107 48.94 -16.32 23.63
N LYS A 108 49.24 -16.53 22.35
CA LYS A 108 48.62 -15.79 21.26
C LYS A 108 47.14 -16.14 21.10
N LEU A 109 46.31 -15.10 20.96
CA LEU A 109 44.88 -15.25 20.69
C LEU A 109 44.64 -15.55 19.21
N LYS A 110 43.53 -16.18 18.88
CA LYS A 110 43.11 -16.37 17.47
C LYS A 110 42.88 -15.01 16.81
N ALA A 111 43.47 -14.81 15.64
CA ALA A 111 43.25 -13.62 14.85
C ALA A 111 41.84 -13.64 14.23
N LEU A 112 41.18 -12.49 14.23
CA LEU A 112 39.86 -12.30 13.62
C LEU A 112 39.97 -11.61 12.26
N ARG A 113 40.95 -10.73 12.10
CA ARG A 113 41.28 -10.08 10.84
C ARG A 113 42.78 -9.88 10.70
N SER A 114 43.22 -9.80 9.46
CA SER A 114 44.58 -9.39 9.14
C SER A 114 44.57 -8.11 8.34
N CYS A 115 45.48 -7.21 8.65
CA CYS A 115 45.63 -5.94 7.95
C CYS A 115 46.69 -6.10 6.85
N LEU A 116 46.33 -5.76 5.62
CA LEU A 116 47.25 -5.86 4.50
C LEU A 116 48.34 -4.78 4.54
N GLN A 117 48.05 -3.60 5.08
CA GLN A 117 49.00 -2.50 5.21
C GLN A 117 49.97 -2.69 6.40
N CYS A 118 49.50 -3.28 7.50
CA CYS A 118 50.37 -3.58 8.64
C CYS A 118 51.06 -4.94 8.52
N VAL A 119 50.62 -5.78 7.58
CA VAL A 119 51.13 -7.15 7.36
C VAL A 119 51.09 -7.96 8.65
N ALA A 120 50.00 -7.81 9.41
CA ALA A 120 49.85 -8.38 10.74
C ALA A 120 48.42 -8.82 10.98
N SER A 121 48.28 -9.83 11.83
CA SER A 121 47.02 -10.45 12.23
C SER A 121 46.64 -10.03 13.65
N TYR A 122 45.36 -9.68 13.83
CA TYR A 122 44.86 -9.08 15.06
C TYR A 122 43.69 -9.89 15.63
N CYS A 123 43.73 -10.14 16.93
CA CYS A 123 42.53 -10.54 17.69
C CYS A 123 41.65 -9.30 17.94
N GLU A 124 40.42 -9.50 18.39
CA GLU A 124 39.43 -8.42 18.59
C GLU A 124 40.01 -7.20 19.33
N LYS A 125 40.71 -7.44 20.44
CA LYS A 125 41.29 -6.38 21.27
C LYS A 125 42.35 -5.56 20.54
N HIS A 126 43.17 -6.19 19.72
CA HIS A 126 44.23 -5.51 18.97
C HIS A 126 43.78 -5.00 17.60
N LEU A 127 42.56 -5.37 17.18
CA LEU A 127 41.94 -4.84 15.98
C LEU A 127 41.26 -3.49 16.25
N GLN A 128 40.82 -3.25 17.48
CA GLN A 128 40.10 -2.04 17.88
C GLN A 128 40.78 -0.72 17.44
N PRO A 129 42.12 -0.53 17.51
CA PRO A 129 42.78 0.66 16.99
C PRO A 129 42.58 0.90 15.49
N HIS A 130 42.36 -0.14 14.68
CA HIS A 130 42.02 0.01 13.26
C HIS A 130 40.62 0.60 13.03
N HIS A 131 39.72 0.47 14.00
CA HIS A 131 38.39 1.07 13.94
C HIS A 131 38.38 2.46 14.58
N ASP A 132 39.14 2.68 15.65
CA ASP A 132 39.05 3.90 16.45
C ASP A 132 40.02 5.00 15.99
N ALA A 133 41.20 4.65 15.47
CA ALA A 133 42.20 5.64 15.05
C ALA A 133 42.00 6.03 13.57
N ALA A 134 41.77 7.34 13.32
CA ALA A 134 41.55 7.87 11.97
C ALA A 134 42.67 7.53 10.96
N ALA A 135 43.91 7.38 11.44
CA ALA A 135 45.04 6.97 10.60
C ALA A 135 44.95 5.52 10.11
N LEU A 136 44.32 4.63 10.89
CA LEU A 136 44.27 3.19 10.65
C LEU A 136 42.95 2.70 10.05
N GLN A 137 41.89 3.53 10.07
CA GLN A 137 40.60 3.23 9.44
C GLN A 137 40.69 3.03 7.92
N ARG A 138 41.71 3.58 7.27
CA ARG A 138 41.95 3.40 5.82
C ARG A 138 42.63 2.09 5.48
N HIS A 139 43.03 1.32 6.48
CA HIS A 139 43.69 0.04 6.28
C HIS A 139 42.67 -1.03 5.90
N GLN A 140 43.03 -1.89 4.95
CA GLN A 140 42.17 -2.96 4.47
C GLN A 140 42.33 -4.20 5.35
N LEU A 141 41.23 -4.61 5.97
CA LEU A 141 41.14 -5.78 6.83
C LEU A 141 40.53 -6.96 6.07
N VAL A 142 41.29 -8.05 5.95
CA VAL A 142 40.88 -9.28 5.27
C VAL A 142 40.74 -10.43 6.27
N ALA A 143 40.23 -11.57 5.78
CA ALA A 143 40.20 -12.81 6.57
C ALA A 143 41.62 -13.19 7.02
N PRO A 144 41.80 -13.74 8.24
CA PRO A 144 43.10 -14.14 8.73
C PRO A 144 43.78 -15.14 7.79
N SER A 145 45.03 -14.87 7.43
CA SER A 145 45.82 -15.76 6.57
C SER A 145 47.24 -15.90 7.12
N HIS A 146 47.82 -17.10 6.99
CA HIS A 146 49.24 -17.34 7.25
C HIS A 146 50.14 -16.75 6.16
N HIS A 147 49.55 -16.41 5.00
CA HIS A 147 50.24 -16.00 3.78
C HIS A 147 49.96 -14.53 3.43
N LEU A 148 49.95 -13.63 4.41
CA LEU A 148 49.65 -12.21 4.16
C LEU A 148 50.68 -11.55 3.26
N GLN A 149 51.93 -11.99 3.35
CA GLN A 149 53.04 -11.42 2.58
C GLN A 149 52.96 -11.76 1.09
N GLU A 150 52.25 -12.83 0.70
CA GLU A 150 52.00 -13.19 -0.70
C GLU A 150 51.00 -12.23 -1.38
N ASN A 151 50.24 -11.46 -0.58
CA ASN A 151 49.32 -10.45 -1.08
C ASN A 151 50.02 -9.10 -1.36
N LEU A 152 51.33 -9.00 -1.15
CA LEU A 152 52.13 -7.79 -1.38
C LEU A 152 53.05 -7.99 -2.60
N CYS A 153 53.24 -6.94 -3.39
CA CYS A 153 54.24 -6.95 -4.47
C CYS A 153 55.65 -6.82 -3.83
N SER A 154 56.57 -7.74 -4.15
CA SER A 154 57.90 -7.83 -3.51
C SER A 154 58.77 -6.59 -3.69
N GLU A 155 58.55 -5.84 -4.77
CA GLU A 155 59.32 -4.64 -5.12
C GLU A 155 58.74 -3.36 -4.48
N HIS A 156 57.42 -3.30 -4.30
CA HIS A 156 56.72 -2.08 -3.87
C HIS A 156 56.14 -2.16 -2.47
N ASN A 157 56.12 -3.35 -1.85
CA ASN A 157 55.54 -3.62 -0.53
C ASN A 157 54.08 -3.13 -0.39
N GLU A 158 53.35 -3.10 -1.51
CA GLU A 158 51.94 -2.70 -1.62
C GLU A 158 51.06 -3.88 -2.01
N VAL A 159 49.78 -3.83 -1.63
CA VAL A 159 48.79 -4.89 -1.91
C VAL A 159 48.63 -5.09 -3.41
N LYS A 160 48.78 -6.33 -3.88
CA LYS A 160 48.61 -6.72 -5.29
C LYS A 160 47.19 -6.40 -5.75
N LYS A 161 47.02 -5.32 -6.50
CA LYS A 161 45.74 -4.93 -7.14
C LYS A 161 45.81 -5.24 -8.63
N MET A 162 45.35 -6.42 -9.06
CA MET A 162 45.07 -6.86 -10.45
C MET A 162 46.12 -6.58 -11.57
N PHE A 163 47.24 -5.91 -11.33
CA PHE A 163 48.39 -5.75 -12.23
C PHE A 163 49.54 -5.06 -11.46
N CYS A 164 50.52 -5.82 -10.95
CA CYS A 164 51.83 -5.26 -10.56
C CYS A 164 52.76 -5.38 -11.78
N ARG A 165 53.23 -4.26 -12.33
CA ARG A 165 54.12 -4.19 -13.52
C ARG A 165 55.53 -4.77 -13.29
N THR A 166 55.74 -5.58 -12.24
CA THR A 166 57.07 -6.03 -11.79
C THR A 166 57.17 -7.53 -11.51
N ASP A 167 56.07 -8.29 -11.59
CA ASP A 167 56.11 -9.77 -11.54
C ASP A 167 56.46 -10.33 -12.95
N GLY A 168 57.63 -9.92 -13.45
CA GLY A 168 58.17 -10.15 -14.79
C GLY A 168 58.04 -11.56 -15.36
N GLN A 169 56.92 -11.82 -16.03
CA GLN A 169 56.87 -12.70 -17.19
C GLN A 169 56.01 -12.07 -18.28
N LEU A 170 56.62 -11.13 -19.00
CA LEU A 170 56.34 -10.89 -20.40
C LEU A 170 57.68 -11.06 -21.14
N LEU A 171 57.71 -11.99 -22.09
CA LEU A 171 58.78 -12.04 -23.08
C LEU A 171 58.71 -10.78 -23.95
N GLU A 172 59.81 -10.03 -23.85
CA GLU A 172 60.46 -9.22 -24.89
C GLU A 172 59.91 -7.81 -25.19
N GLY A 173 60.86 -6.87 -25.15
CA GLY A 173 60.68 -5.42 -25.18
C GLY A 173 60.78 -4.78 -26.56
N PRO A 174 60.89 -3.45 -26.62
CA PRO A 174 60.75 -2.69 -27.86
C PRO A 174 62.12 -2.37 -28.47
N GLU A 175 62.33 -2.71 -29.75
CA GLU A 175 63.13 -1.88 -30.65
C GLU A 175 62.52 -1.83 -32.06
N ALA A 176 62.69 -0.66 -32.65
CA ALA A 176 62.06 -0.15 -33.85
C ALA A 176 62.29 -0.98 -35.12
N GLY A 177 61.28 -0.99 -36.00
CA GLY A 177 61.51 -1.26 -37.42
C GLY A 177 60.29 -1.75 -38.21
N THR A 178 59.70 -0.83 -38.98
CA THR A 178 59.02 -1.08 -40.26
C THR A 178 57.75 -1.95 -40.31
N ALA A 179 56.63 -1.25 -40.50
CA ALA A 179 55.48 -1.56 -41.37
C ALA A 179 55.25 -3.02 -41.81
N ALA A 180 54.18 -3.62 -41.27
CA ALA A 180 53.08 -4.25 -42.01
C ALA A 180 52.03 -4.74 -41.00
N GLY A 181 50.75 -4.65 -41.37
CA GLY A 181 49.62 -4.64 -40.45
C GLY A 181 49.46 -5.86 -39.56
N GLN A 182 49.05 -5.62 -38.32
CA GLN A 182 48.44 -6.59 -37.43
C GLN A 182 47.38 -5.89 -36.58
N GLU A 183 46.25 -6.58 -36.47
CA GLU A 183 45.03 -6.21 -35.77
C GLU A 183 45.31 -5.82 -34.31
N GLU A 184 44.64 -4.76 -33.83
CA GLU A 184 44.59 -4.49 -32.39
C GLU A 184 43.95 -5.68 -31.67
N PRO A 185 44.54 -6.20 -30.57
CA PRO A 185 43.80 -7.07 -29.69
C PRO A 185 42.81 -6.18 -28.95
N ALA A 186 41.55 -6.24 -29.37
CA ALA A 186 40.42 -5.71 -28.63
C ALA A 186 40.56 -6.13 -27.16
N ALA A 187 40.31 -5.19 -26.24
CA ALA A 187 40.19 -5.48 -24.83
C ALA A 187 39.34 -6.76 -24.64
N PRO A 188 39.66 -7.64 -23.67
CA PRO A 188 38.83 -8.82 -23.44
C PRO A 188 37.41 -8.33 -23.17
N GLU A 189 36.52 -8.54 -24.16
CA GLU A 189 35.13 -8.21 -23.96
C GLU A 189 34.67 -9.01 -22.74
N PRO A 190 33.96 -8.37 -21.78
CA PRO A 190 33.37 -9.10 -20.68
C PRO A 190 32.59 -10.28 -21.28
N PRO A 191 32.65 -11.49 -20.67
CA PRO A 191 31.98 -12.65 -21.23
C PRO A 191 30.54 -12.27 -21.53
N ALA A 192 30.05 -12.54 -22.75
CA ALA A 192 28.74 -12.08 -23.24
C ALA A 192 27.57 -12.35 -22.24
N GLN A 193 27.76 -13.36 -21.40
CA GLN A 193 26.89 -13.77 -20.30
C GLN A 193 26.77 -12.71 -19.17
N GLU A 194 27.86 -12.01 -18.80
CA GLU A 194 27.82 -10.93 -17.81
C GLU A 194 27.11 -9.69 -18.34
N THR A 195 27.29 -9.37 -19.63
CA THR A 195 26.57 -8.27 -20.29
C THR A 195 25.08 -8.55 -20.44
N ASP A 196 24.70 -9.78 -20.76
CA ASP A 196 23.30 -10.20 -20.86
C ASP A 196 22.61 -10.18 -19.49
N LEU A 197 23.29 -10.64 -18.43
CA LEU A 197 22.75 -10.59 -17.07
C LEU A 197 22.51 -9.14 -16.62
N HIS A 198 23.45 -8.24 -16.90
CA HIS A 198 23.29 -6.82 -16.62
C HIS A 198 22.14 -6.18 -17.42
N ARG A 199 21.95 -6.59 -18.70
CA ARG A 199 20.82 -6.13 -19.52
C ARG A 199 19.48 -6.58 -18.93
N LEU A 200 19.35 -7.85 -18.55
CA LEU A 200 18.13 -8.39 -17.94
C LEU A 200 17.80 -7.73 -16.59
N GLN A 201 18.83 -7.45 -15.77
CA GLN A 201 18.65 -6.70 -14.52
C GLN A 201 18.16 -5.27 -14.78
N GLN A 202 18.63 -4.64 -15.84
CA GLN A 202 18.20 -3.29 -16.22
C GLN A 202 16.76 -3.30 -16.73
N GLU A 203 16.40 -4.23 -17.62
CA GLU A 203 15.02 -4.42 -18.10
C GLU A 203 14.03 -4.66 -16.95
N THR A 204 14.40 -5.50 -15.97
CA THR A 204 13.57 -5.75 -14.78
C THR A 204 13.29 -4.46 -14.00
N ARG A 205 14.31 -3.61 -13.82
CA ARG A 205 14.14 -2.31 -13.14
C ARG A 205 13.28 -1.37 -13.96
N ASP A 206 13.40 -1.37 -15.28
CA ASP A 206 12.62 -0.52 -16.17
C ASP A 206 11.14 -0.92 -16.19
N ILE A 207 10.84 -2.22 -16.24
CA ILE A 207 9.49 -2.76 -16.10
C ILE A 207 8.90 -2.36 -14.74
N SER A 208 9.65 -2.57 -13.64
CA SER A 208 9.19 -2.21 -12.29
C SER A 208 8.89 -0.71 -12.16
N ARG A 209 9.77 0.16 -12.69
CA ARG A 209 9.55 1.61 -12.70
C ARG A 209 8.37 2.01 -13.59
N SER A 210 8.18 1.34 -14.72
CA SER A 210 7.03 1.58 -15.60
C SER A 210 5.71 1.23 -14.90
N ALA A 211 5.63 0.03 -14.31
CA ALA A 211 4.45 -0.43 -13.58
C ALA A 211 4.10 0.50 -12.42
N GLN A 212 5.09 0.92 -11.62
CA GLN A 212 4.87 1.85 -10.50
C GLN A 212 4.32 3.20 -10.98
N ARG A 213 4.84 3.75 -12.09
CA ARG A 213 4.30 4.99 -12.69
C ARG A 213 2.86 4.81 -13.17
N ALA A 214 2.53 3.69 -13.81
CA ALA A 214 1.17 3.41 -14.26
C ALA A 214 0.18 3.27 -13.09
N VAL A 215 0.58 2.59 -12.01
CA VAL A 215 -0.22 2.47 -10.77
C VAL A 215 -0.43 3.85 -10.12
N GLN A 216 0.61 4.67 -10.05
CA GLN A 216 0.50 6.01 -9.49
C GLN A 216 -0.44 6.90 -10.32
N HIS A 217 -0.23 6.95 -11.63
CA HIS A 217 -1.02 7.76 -12.56
C HIS A 217 -2.50 7.34 -12.59
N SER A 218 -2.77 6.03 -12.64
CA SER A 218 -4.15 5.52 -12.55
C SER A 218 -4.77 5.87 -11.19
N GLY A 219 -4.03 5.72 -10.09
CA GLY A 219 -4.46 6.14 -8.76
C GLY A 219 -4.81 7.62 -8.67
N ASP A 220 -3.98 8.51 -9.24
CA ASP A 220 -4.26 9.96 -9.32
C ASP A 220 -5.51 10.25 -10.15
N SER A 221 -5.69 9.55 -11.27
CA SER A 221 -6.85 9.71 -12.14
C SER A 221 -8.15 9.31 -11.42
N PHE A 222 -8.16 8.16 -10.73
CA PHE A 222 -9.30 7.73 -9.92
C PHE A 222 -9.59 8.68 -8.76
N ARG A 223 -8.57 9.20 -8.08
CA ARG A 223 -8.73 10.24 -7.05
C ARG A 223 -9.41 11.49 -7.60
N GLY A 224 -8.99 11.95 -8.79
CA GLY A 224 -9.61 13.09 -9.46
C GLY A 224 -11.10 12.85 -9.78
N MET A 225 -11.45 11.66 -10.27
CA MET A 225 -12.85 11.29 -10.53
C MET A 225 -13.70 11.27 -9.26
N VAL A 226 -13.17 10.72 -8.16
CA VAL A 226 -13.86 10.72 -6.87
C VAL A 226 -14.11 12.15 -6.40
N ALA A 227 -13.10 13.02 -6.44
CA ALA A 227 -13.24 14.41 -6.02
C ALA A 227 -14.31 15.17 -6.82
N LEU A 228 -14.39 14.94 -8.14
CA LEU A 228 -15.44 15.51 -8.99
C LEU A 228 -16.84 15.01 -8.60
N LEU A 229 -16.99 13.71 -8.33
CA LEU A 229 -18.26 13.13 -7.90
C LEU A 229 -18.69 13.65 -6.52
N GLU A 230 -17.77 13.80 -5.58
CA GLU A 230 -18.05 14.38 -4.26
C GLU A 230 -18.46 15.86 -4.37
N LYS A 231 -17.80 16.62 -5.24
CA LYS A 231 -18.21 18.00 -5.53
C LYS A 231 -19.65 18.04 -6.05
N ARG A 232 -19.97 17.22 -7.06
CA ARG A 232 -21.35 17.15 -7.61
C ARG A 232 -22.37 16.67 -6.57
N ARG A 233 -22.00 15.74 -5.69
CA ARG A 233 -22.83 15.33 -4.54
C ARG A 233 -23.18 16.54 -3.68
N SER A 234 -22.19 17.32 -3.28
CA SER A 234 -22.41 18.49 -2.42
C SER A 234 -23.30 19.56 -3.08
N GLU A 235 -23.15 19.79 -4.39
CA GLU A 235 -23.99 20.70 -5.15
C GLU A 235 -25.46 20.26 -5.14
N VAL A 236 -25.73 18.97 -5.37
CA VAL A 236 -27.09 18.40 -5.33
C VAL A 236 -27.69 18.49 -3.93
N GLU A 237 -26.93 18.12 -2.89
CA GLU A 237 -27.39 18.22 -1.50
C GLU A 237 -27.73 19.67 -1.11
N GLN A 238 -26.91 20.63 -1.52
CA GLN A 238 -27.14 22.04 -1.24
C GLN A 238 -28.40 22.56 -1.95
N GLN A 239 -28.64 22.16 -3.20
CA GLN A 239 -29.85 22.52 -3.93
C GLN A 239 -31.12 21.92 -3.32
N ILE A 240 -31.06 20.67 -2.84
CA ILE A 240 -32.20 20.05 -2.14
C ILE A 240 -32.52 20.84 -0.87
N ARG A 241 -31.50 21.12 -0.03
CA ARG A 241 -31.69 21.85 1.24
C ARG A 241 -32.19 23.28 1.01
N SER A 242 -31.68 23.99 0.00
CA SER A 242 -32.15 25.35 -0.30
C SER A 242 -33.60 25.35 -0.74
N GLN A 243 -34.00 24.39 -1.58
CA GLN A 243 -35.39 24.25 -2.00
C GLN A 243 -36.31 23.86 -0.84
N GLU A 244 -35.87 22.94 0.03
CA GLU A 244 -36.58 22.57 1.25
C GLU A 244 -36.80 23.79 2.15
N GLN A 245 -35.76 24.59 2.41
CA GLN A 245 -35.85 25.79 3.23
C GLN A 245 -36.83 26.83 2.64
N ILE A 246 -36.84 27.01 1.32
CA ILE A 246 -37.81 27.88 0.64
C ILE A 246 -39.24 27.36 0.86
N GLN A 247 -39.47 26.06 0.68
CA GLN A 247 -40.81 25.47 0.89
C GLN A 247 -41.24 25.57 2.36
N LEU A 248 -40.35 25.29 3.32
CA LEU A 248 -40.65 25.41 4.74
C LEU A 248 -40.93 26.85 5.17
N SER A 249 -40.16 27.83 4.68
CA SER A 249 -40.42 29.24 4.99
C SER A 249 -41.77 29.73 4.45
N GLN A 250 -42.20 29.24 3.29
CA GLN A 250 -43.52 29.52 2.73
C GLN A 250 -44.64 28.94 3.61
N VAL A 251 -44.48 27.69 4.07
CA VAL A 251 -45.43 27.04 4.98
C VAL A 251 -45.48 27.75 6.32
N GLN A 252 -44.33 28.13 6.88
CA GLN A 252 -44.25 28.86 8.15
C GLN A 252 -45.00 30.19 8.07
N LYS A 253 -44.81 30.95 6.97
CA LYS A 253 -45.52 32.22 6.78
C LYS A 253 -47.05 32.04 6.77
N LEU A 254 -47.56 30.98 6.13
CA LEU A 254 -48.99 30.66 6.14
C LEU A 254 -49.47 30.24 7.54
N GLN A 255 -48.64 29.51 8.27
CA GLN A 255 -48.92 29.12 9.65
C GLN A 255 -49.01 30.34 10.57
N ASP A 256 -48.07 31.27 10.47
CA ASP A 256 -48.04 32.50 11.27
C ASP A 256 -49.27 33.38 10.98
N GLN A 257 -49.65 33.50 9.70
CA GLN A 257 -50.86 34.20 9.28
C GLN A 257 -52.12 33.57 9.90
N LEU A 258 -52.26 32.25 9.81
CA LEU A 258 -53.41 31.56 10.39
C LEU A 258 -53.44 31.67 11.93
N GLN A 259 -52.28 31.63 12.59
CA GLN A 259 -52.20 31.81 14.04
C GLN A 259 -52.63 33.22 14.47
N GLN A 260 -52.28 34.24 13.69
CA GLN A 260 -52.72 35.61 13.92
C GLN A 260 -54.24 35.72 13.76
N GLU A 261 -54.80 35.20 12.66
CA GLU A 261 -56.25 35.17 12.43
C GLU A 261 -56.99 34.46 13.57
N VAL A 262 -56.54 33.27 13.99
CA VAL A 262 -57.14 32.53 15.12
C VAL A 262 -57.08 33.34 16.42
N SER A 263 -55.99 34.05 16.68
CA SER A 263 -55.83 34.87 17.88
C SER A 263 -56.76 36.07 17.88
N GLU A 264 -56.94 36.71 16.73
CA GLU A 264 -57.88 37.81 16.53
C GLU A 264 -59.34 37.36 16.66
N LEU A 265 -59.70 36.24 16.04
CA LEU A 265 -61.02 35.63 16.22
C LEU A 265 -61.31 35.32 17.70
N LYS A 266 -60.35 34.75 18.44
CA LYS A 266 -60.51 34.48 19.89
C LYS A 266 -60.71 35.77 20.70
N ARG A 267 -59.99 36.85 20.36
CA ARG A 267 -60.19 38.17 20.97
C ARG A 267 -61.60 38.70 20.69
N ASN A 268 -62.03 38.68 19.43
CA ASN A 268 -63.36 39.14 19.02
C ASN A 268 -64.48 38.35 19.72
N ILE A 269 -64.35 37.02 19.84
CA ILE A 269 -65.31 36.19 20.59
C ILE A 269 -65.37 36.62 22.05
N SER A 270 -64.21 36.79 22.71
CA SER A 270 -64.15 37.20 24.12
C SER A 270 -64.81 38.57 24.34
N GLU A 271 -64.57 39.53 23.44
CA GLU A 271 -65.21 40.85 23.49
C GLU A 271 -66.73 40.77 23.28
N LEU A 272 -67.18 39.91 22.36
CA LEU A 272 -68.59 39.67 22.11
C LEU A 272 -69.29 39.05 23.33
N ASP A 273 -68.67 38.05 23.98
CA ASP A 273 -69.15 37.45 25.23
C ASP A 273 -69.32 38.53 26.31
N THR A 274 -68.32 39.41 26.45
CA THR A 274 -68.35 40.50 27.43
C THR A 274 -69.48 41.51 27.14
N LEU A 275 -69.69 41.86 25.86
CA LEU A 275 -70.77 42.75 25.44
C LEU A 275 -72.16 42.12 25.65
N SER A 276 -72.29 40.80 25.46
CA SER A 276 -73.56 40.07 25.64
C SER A 276 -74.04 40.05 27.10
N LEU A 277 -73.10 40.10 28.05
CA LEU A 277 -73.37 40.15 29.49
C LEU A 277 -73.61 41.57 30.02
N SER A 278 -73.41 42.60 29.19
CA SER A 278 -73.61 43.99 29.57
C SER A 278 -75.10 44.36 29.61
N PRO A 279 -75.58 45.02 30.68
CA PRO A 279 -76.95 45.52 30.74
C PRO A 279 -77.20 46.75 29.83
N ASP A 280 -76.14 47.40 29.32
CA ASP A 280 -76.22 48.55 28.42
C ASP A 280 -76.35 48.11 26.96
N HIS A 281 -77.59 48.01 26.49
CA HIS A 281 -77.93 47.58 25.14
C HIS A 281 -77.47 48.57 24.06
N ASN A 282 -77.23 49.85 24.39
CA ASN A 282 -76.72 50.82 23.42
C ASN A 282 -75.24 50.54 23.08
N GLN A 283 -74.44 50.09 24.04
CA GLN A 283 -73.07 49.65 23.80
C GLN A 283 -72.99 48.46 22.84
N PHE A 284 -73.93 47.52 22.96
CA PHE A 284 -74.04 46.38 22.05
C PHE A 284 -74.31 46.84 20.62
N ILE A 285 -75.30 47.72 20.42
CA ILE A 285 -75.66 48.27 19.10
C ILE A 285 -74.49 49.04 18.46
N LEU A 286 -73.71 49.78 19.26
CA LEU A 286 -72.59 50.58 18.75
C LEU A 286 -71.33 49.74 18.42
N ARG A 287 -71.04 48.67 19.17
CA ARG A 287 -69.77 47.91 19.02
C ARG A 287 -69.90 46.62 18.21
N CYS A 288 -71.07 45.98 18.20
CA CYS A 288 -71.26 44.72 17.48
C CYS A 288 -70.99 44.80 15.96
N PRO A 289 -71.36 45.88 15.23
CA PRO A 289 -71.09 45.99 13.81
C PRO A 289 -69.60 46.00 13.46
N SER A 290 -68.75 46.61 14.30
CA SER A 290 -67.29 46.68 14.11
C SER A 290 -66.60 45.32 14.29
N LEU A 291 -67.19 44.43 15.07
CA LEU A 291 -66.68 43.06 15.27
C LEU A 291 -67.13 42.11 14.14
N ALA A 292 -68.26 42.40 13.51
CA ALA A 292 -68.84 41.56 12.46
C ALA A 292 -68.16 41.72 11.08
N THR A 293 -67.51 42.86 10.82
CA THR A 293 -66.87 43.16 9.53
C THR A 293 -65.63 42.32 9.22
N ASP A 294 -64.94 41.77 10.22
CA ASP A 294 -63.77 40.88 10.01
C ASP A 294 -64.15 39.42 9.76
N THR A 295 -65.35 39.01 10.16
CA THR A 295 -65.80 37.62 10.09
C THR A 295 -66.50 37.24 8.78
N GLN A 296 -66.65 38.17 7.83
CA GLN A 296 -67.25 37.87 6.53
C GLN A 296 -66.27 37.11 5.63
N GLY A 297 -66.05 35.85 5.99
CA GLY A 297 -65.93 34.72 5.08
C GLY A 297 -65.05 34.93 3.86
N LYS A 298 -63.77 35.26 4.08
CA LYS A 298 -62.78 34.63 3.20
C LYS A 298 -62.65 33.20 3.70
N GLU A 299 -63.45 32.30 3.12
CA GLU A 299 -63.07 30.89 3.01
C GLU A 299 -61.80 30.80 2.15
N THR A 300 -60.70 31.43 2.58
CA THR A 300 -59.38 31.20 2.04
C THR A 300 -58.95 29.86 2.57
N ARG A 301 -59.49 28.80 1.97
CA ARG A 301 -58.87 27.48 2.02
C ARG A 301 -57.40 27.72 1.69
N ILE A 302 -56.53 27.55 2.69
CA ILE A 302 -55.09 27.78 2.53
C ILE A 302 -54.66 26.90 1.36
N GLN A 303 -54.40 27.53 0.21
CA GLN A 303 -53.87 26.84 -0.94
C GLN A 303 -52.41 26.60 -0.66
N THR A 304 -52.11 25.50 0.02
CA THR A 304 -50.76 24.95 -0.04
C THR A 304 -50.51 24.64 -1.51
N GLY A 305 -49.56 25.33 -2.13
CA GLY A 305 -49.18 25.07 -3.52
C GLY A 305 -48.83 23.59 -3.73
N PRO A 306 -48.72 23.13 -4.98
CA PRO A 306 -48.37 21.74 -5.27
C PRO A 306 -47.08 21.37 -4.53
N LYS A 307 -47.15 20.37 -3.65
CA LYS A 307 -45.99 19.83 -2.96
C LYS A 307 -45.02 19.31 -4.01
N LYS A 308 -43.86 19.96 -4.15
CA LYS A 308 -42.76 19.39 -4.93
C LYS A 308 -42.17 18.25 -4.10
N ASP A 309 -42.42 17.01 -4.52
CA ASP A 309 -41.66 15.88 -4.00
C ASP A 309 -40.22 15.95 -4.54
N PHE A 310 -39.29 15.33 -3.81
CA PHE A 310 -37.91 15.16 -4.25
C PHE A 310 -37.69 13.76 -4.89
N GLU A 311 -38.77 13.09 -5.28
CA GLU A 311 -38.72 11.75 -5.87
C GLU A 311 -38.11 11.84 -7.28
N GLU A 312 -38.43 12.90 -8.03
CA GLU A 312 -37.81 13.19 -9.32
C GLU A 312 -36.28 13.35 -9.21
N VAL A 313 -35.80 14.01 -8.15
CA VAL A 313 -34.36 14.16 -7.88
C VAL A 313 -33.73 12.80 -7.59
N SER A 314 -34.38 11.97 -6.78
CA SER A 314 -33.92 10.61 -6.47
C SER A 314 -33.85 9.72 -7.72
N ARG A 315 -34.84 9.87 -8.61
CA ARG A 315 -34.89 9.18 -9.91
C ARG A 315 -33.76 9.64 -10.84
N ALA A 316 -33.50 10.95 -10.91
CA ALA A 316 -32.43 11.52 -11.70
C ALA A 316 -31.04 11.07 -11.21
N VAL A 317 -30.80 11.06 -9.89
CA VAL A 317 -29.54 10.58 -9.28
C VAL A 317 -29.34 9.08 -9.55
N SER A 318 -30.42 8.29 -9.47
CA SER A 318 -30.37 6.86 -9.80
C SER A 318 -30.01 6.61 -11.27
N ALA A 319 -30.63 7.37 -12.18
CA ALA A 319 -30.30 7.29 -13.60
C ALA A 319 -28.84 7.69 -13.88
N LEU A 320 -28.30 8.71 -13.19
CA LEU A 320 -26.89 9.09 -13.29
C LEU A 320 -25.96 7.97 -12.82
N ARG A 321 -26.26 7.34 -11.68
CA ARG A 321 -25.50 6.18 -11.16
C ARG A 321 -25.44 5.07 -12.20
N ASP A 322 -26.56 4.74 -12.81
CA ASP A 322 -26.64 3.62 -13.75
C ASP A 322 -25.89 3.93 -15.06
N LYS A 323 -25.94 5.18 -15.52
CA LYS A 323 -25.08 5.66 -16.63
C LYS A 323 -23.59 5.56 -16.28
N LEU A 324 -23.18 5.98 -15.08
CA LEU A 324 -21.77 5.89 -14.65
C LEU A 324 -21.29 4.44 -14.59
N LYS A 325 -22.11 3.52 -14.08
CA LYS A 325 -21.79 2.08 -14.08
C LYS A 325 -21.53 1.56 -15.49
N PHE A 326 -22.36 1.93 -16.46
CA PHE A 326 -22.21 1.52 -17.84
C PHE A 326 -20.93 2.09 -18.47
N VAL A 327 -20.70 3.40 -18.33
CA VAL A 327 -19.54 4.11 -18.91
C VAL A 327 -18.22 3.59 -18.34
N ILE A 328 -18.19 3.21 -17.06
CA ILE A 328 -16.96 2.77 -16.38
C ILE A 328 -16.64 1.30 -16.67
N LYS A 329 -17.64 0.46 -16.96
CA LYS A 329 -17.44 -1.00 -17.09
C LYS A 329 -16.51 -1.36 -18.26
N GLU A 330 -16.87 -0.94 -19.48
CA GLU A 330 -16.14 -1.34 -20.69
C GLU A 330 -14.66 -0.87 -20.70
N PRO A 331 -14.33 0.37 -20.27
CA PRO A 331 -12.92 0.79 -20.19
C PRO A 331 -12.12 0.04 -19.12
N ILE A 332 -12.73 -0.31 -17.98
CA ILE A 332 -12.03 -1.06 -16.93
C ILE A 332 -11.73 -2.49 -17.41
N ASP A 333 -12.68 -3.14 -18.07
CA ASP A 333 -12.50 -4.50 -18.59
C ASP A 333 -11.32 -4.54 -19.60
N LYS A 334 -11.23 -3.55 -20.52
CA LYS A 334 -10.10 -3.41 -21.45
C LYS A 334 -8.76 -3.20 -20.75
N VAL A 335 -8.73 -2.37 -19.70
CA VAL A 335 -7.52 -2.16 -18.89
C VAL A 335 -7.11 -3.45 -18.17
N LEU A 336 -8.08 -4.25 -17.72
CA LEU A 336 -7.81 -5.54 -17.08
C LEU A 336 -7.25 -6.57 -18.06
N ASP A 337 -7.74 -6.56 -19.30
CA ASP A 337 -7.24 -7.42 -20.38
C ASP A 337 -5.80 -7.04 -20.78
N GLU A 338 -5.46 -5.75 -20.89
CA GLU A 338 -4.10 -5.30 -21.22
C GLU A 338 -3.06 -5.63 -20.15
N VAL A 339 -3.47 -5.79 -18.90
CA VAL A 339 -2.59 -6.08 -17.75
C VAL A 339 -2.61 -7.57 -17.40
N SER A 340 -3.42 -8.38 -18.10
CA SER A 340 -3.49 -9.83 -17.86
C SER A 340 -2.21 -10.52 -18.34
N PRO A 341 -1.61 -11.42 -17.54
CA PRO A 341 -0.43 -12.16 -17.96
C PRO A 341 -0.76 -13.07 -19.14
N GLU A 342 0.24 -13.34 -20.00
CA GLU A 342 0.09 -14.37 -21.03
C GLU A 342 -0.33 -15.70 -20.39
N PRO A 343 -1.35 -16.38 -20.94
CA PRO A 343 -1.84 -17.62 -20.38
C PRO A 343 -0.71 -18.66 -20.37
N SER A 344 -0.33 -19.11 -19.17
CA SER A 344 0.82 -19.99 -18.97
C SER A 344 0.43 -21.39 -18.49
N CYS A 345 -0.82 -21.54 -18.02
CA CYS A 345 -1.39 -22.82 -17.62
C CYS A 345 -2.72 -23.10 -18.33
N ARG A 346 -3.14 -24.36 -18.32
CA ARG A 346 -4.38 -24.81 -18.96
C ARG A 346 -5.59 -24.05 -18.43
N GLU A 347 -5.62 -23.76 -17.14
CA GLU A 347 -6.69 -22.99 -16.48
C GLU A 347 -6.78 -21.55 -17.00
N ASP A 348 -5.66 -20.93 -17.40
CA ASP A 348 -5.66 -19.59 -18.01
C ASP A 348 -6.23 -19.64 -19.43
N PHE A 349 -5.83 -20.62 -20.23
CA PHE A 349 -6.37 -20.84 -21.58
C PHE A 349 -7.88 -21.14 -21.57
N LEU A 350 -8.37 -21.84 -20.54
CA LEU A 350 -9.79 -22.13 -20.38
C LEU A 350 -10.66 -20.87 -20.17
N ARG A 351 -10.08 -19.73 -19.77
CA ARG A 351 -10.81 -18.44 -19.69
C ARG A 351 -11.18 -17.90 -21.06
N TYR A 352 -10.46 -18.31 -22.11
CA TYR A 352 -10.71 -17.95 -23.50
C TYR A 352 -11.46 -19.04 -24.27
N ALA A 353 -11.87 -20.12 -23.60
CA ALA A 353 -12.63 -21.19 -24.23
C ALA A 353 -14.05 -20.71 -24.56
N GLN A 354 -14.36 -20.63 -25.85
CA GLN A 354 -15.67 -20.28 -26.37
C GLN A 354 -16.14 -21.36 -27.34
N ASP A 355 -17.45 -21.61 -27.38
CA ASP A 355 -18.01 -22.57 -28.32
C ASP A 355 -17.97 -21.97 -29.73
N ILE A 356 -17.46 -22.76 -30.68
CA ILE A 356 -17.30 -22.39 -32.07
C ILE A 356 -18.68 -22.42 -32.73
N SER A 357 -19.10 -21.33 -33.34
CA SER A 357 -20.27 -21.30 -34.21
C SER A 357 -19.84 -21.20 -35.67
N MET A 358 -20.45 -22.00 -36.53
CA MET A 358 -20.27 -21.93 -37.98
C MET A 358 -21.53 -21.32 -38.61
N ASP A 359 -21.35 -20.30 -39.44
CA ASP A 359 -22.44 -19.78 -40.28
C ASP A 359 -22.63 -20.74 -41.46
N LEU A 360 -23.79 -21.38 -41.50
CA LEU A 360 -24.14 -22.40 -42.49
C LEU A 360 -24.21 -21.86 -43.93
N ASN A 361 -24.23 -20.54 -44.13
CA ASN A 361 -24.27 -19.94 -45.46
C ASN A 361 -22.87 -19.63 -46.03
N THR A 362 -21.85 -19.63 -45.19
CA THR A 362 -20.49 -19.15 -45.50
C THR A 362 -19.42 -20.18 -45.17
N ALA A 363 -19.74 -21.16 -44.32
CA ALA A 363 -18.86 -22.25 -43.97
C ALA A 363 -18.68 -23.25 -45.13
N ASP A 364 -17.46 -23.74 -45.27
CA ASP A 364 -17.15 -24.85 -46.18
C ASP A 364 -17.92 -26.11 -45.76
N THR A 365 -18.52 -26.80 -46.73
CA THR A 365 -19.37 -27.98 -46.49
C THR A 365 -18.60 -29.18 -45.94
N ASP A 366 -17.28 -29.21 -46.13
CA ASP A 366 -16.45 -30.30 -45.64
C ASP A 366 -16.05 -30.10 -44.16
N LEU A 367 -16.29 -28.92 -43.58
CA LEU A 367 -15.99 -28.66 -42.17
C LEU A 367 -17.19 -29.05 -41.28
N THR A 368 -16.91 -29.81 -40.23
CA THR A 368 -17.89 -30.23 -39.22
C THR A 368 -17.40 -29.90 -37.82
N LEU A 369 -18.34 -29.50 -36.96
CA LEU A 369 -18.06 -29.26 -35.54
C LEU A 369 -18.21 -30.56 -34.75
N CYS A 370 -17.21 -30.86 -33.94
CA CYS A 370 -17.20 -32.01 -33.03
C CYS A 370 -16.81 -31.59 -31.61
N ASP A 371 -16.90 -32.54 -30.67
CA ASP A 371 -16.63 -32.31 -29.24
C ASP A 371 -17.43 -31.14 -28.63
N GLY A 372 -18.75 -31.15 -28.85
CA GLY A 372 -19.64 -30.12 -28.32
C GLY A 372 -19.37 -28.72 -28.89
N ASN A 373 -19.06 -28.62 -30.18
CA ASN A 373 -18.72 -27.38 -30.89
C ASN A 373 -17.41 -26.72 -30.42
N ARG A 374 -16.44 -27.51 -29.93
CA ARG A 374 -15.15 -27.00 -29.47
C ARG A 374 -13.99 -27.35 -30.40
N LYS A 375 -14.26 -28.15 -31.44
CA LYS A 375 -13.27 -28.56 -32.43
C LYS A 375 -13.88 -28.58 -33.83
N VAL A 376 -13.14 -28.08 -34.81
CA VAL A 376 -13.48 -28.19 -36.24
C VAL A 376 -12.71 -29.37 -36.82
N GLN A 377 -13.40 -30.22 -37.55
CA GLN A 377 -12.83 -31.34 -38.30
C GLN A 377 -13.19 -31.18 -39.77
N MET A 378 -12.25 -31.53 -40.64
CA MET A 378 -12.39 -31.47 -42.09
C MET A 378 -12.41 -32.89 -42.67
#